data_AF-A0A7S0BMP9-F1
#
_entry.id   AF-A0A7S0BMP9-F1
#
_cell.length_a   1.000
_cell.length_b   1.000
_cell.length_c   1.000
_cell.angle_alpha   90.00
_cell.angle_beta   90.00
_cell.angle_gamma   90.00
#
_symmetry.space_group_name_H-M   'P 1'
#
loop_
_entity.id
_entity.type
_entity.pdbx_description
1 polymer ?
#
loop_
_entity_poly.entity_id
_entity_poly.type
_entity_poly.pdbx_seq_one_letter_code
_entity_poly.pdbx_strand_id
1 'polypeptide(L)'
;MGLDPKDVSRIVSRTFADQIFKHGFLHCDPHGGNILVRRHPERPTKPQLVLLDHGLYKELGYRFRIDYAHLWHGLMTRDESEVQSSAVGLGADGETFRLLAAMLTLKSWKQIVGADEVKSKLAFDRLEMKHGTDNSEELRGYVEQYFPEISELLSSMPRELLLVMKTNDNLRSIDRALGAPLNTWTITAETV
;
A
#
# COMPACT_ATOMS: atom_id res chain seq x y z
N MET A 1 -17.62 -21.59 -4.42
CA MET A 1 -17.47 -21.57 -2.94
C MET A 1 -18.60 -20.84 -2.21
N GLY A 2 -19.43 -20.00 -2.86
CA GLY A 2 -20.57 -19.33 -2.21
C GLY A 2 -20.18 -18.34 -1.11
N LEU A 3 -18.93 -17.88 -1.13
CA LEU A 3 -18.42 -16.81 -0.27
C LEU A 3 -18.48 -15.51 -1.06
N ASP A 4 -18.85 -14.42 -0.41
CA ASP A 4 -18.85 -13.09 -1.02
C ASP A 4 -17.39 -12.63 -1.26
N PRO A 5 -17.00 -12.31 -2.51
CA PRO A 5 -15.67 -11.78 -2.82
C PRO A 5 -15.27 -10.57 -1.97
N LYS A 6 -16.23 -9.74 -1.54
CA LYS A 6 -15.97 -8.59 -0.65
C LYS A 6 -15.56 -9.03 0.74
N ASP A 7 -16.18 -10.08 1.29
CA ASP A 7 -15.81 -10.64 2.58
C ASP A 7 -14.42 -11.31 2.50
N VAL A 8 -14.08 -11.92 1.35
CA VAL A 8 -12.75 -12.49 1.10
C VAL A 8 -11.68 -11.40 1.03
N SER A 9 -11.90 -10.36 0.22
CA SER A 9 -10.99 -9.22 0.12
C SER A 9 -10.80 -8.56 1.50
N ARG A 10 -11.88 -8.39 2.27
CA ARG A 10 -11.79 -7.77 3.62
C ARG A 10 -10.94 -8.59 4.59
N ILE A 11 -11.11 -9.93 4.64
CA ILE A 11 -10.30 -10.76 5.55
C ILE A 11 -8.83 -10.79 5.13
N VAL A 12 -8.55 -10.79 3.82
CA VAL A 12 -7.18 -10.67 3.29
C VAL A 12 -6.57 -9.36 3.75
N SER A 13 -7.14 -8.22 3.39
CA SER A 13 -6.52 -6.93 3.69
C SER A 13 -6.40 -6.66 5.18
N ARG A 14 -7.40 -7.06 5.99
CA ARG A 14 -7.32 -6.97 7.45
C ARG A 14 -6.20 -7.82 8.04
N THR A 15 -5.98 -9.05 7.54
CA THR A 15 -4.91 -9.92 8.02
C THR A 15 -3.53 -9.27 7.83
N PHE A 16 -3.28 -8.69 6.66
CA PHE A 16 -2.00 -8.05 6.37
C PHE A 16 -1.85 -6.69 7.06
N ALA A 17 -2.93 -5.93 7.22
CA ALA A 17 -2.91 -4.72 8.04
C ALA A 17 -2.57 -5.06 9.51
N ASP A 18 -3.17 -6.10 10.08
CA ASP A 18 -2.85 -6.57 11.44
C ASP A 18 -1.39 -7.03 11.56
N GLN A 19 -0.87 -7.75 10.56
CA GLN A 19 0.54 -8.13 10.50
C GLN A 19 1.48 -6.91 10.49
N ILE A 20 1.12 -5.84 9.77
CA ILE A 20 1.92 -4.62 9.68
C ILE A 20 1.83 -3.82 10.98
N PHE A 21 0.63 -3.40 11.38
CA PHE A 21 0.45 -2.40 12.42
C PHE A 21 0.44 -3.02 13.82
N LYS A 22 -0.23 -4.15 14.02
CA LYS A 22 -0.41 -4.74 15.36
C LYS A 22 0.71 -5.68 15.74
N HIS A 23 1.03 -6.64 14.87
CA HIS A 23 1.97 -7.71 15.20
C HIS A 23 3.42 -7.38 14.84
N GLY A 24 3.64 -6.64 13.76
CA GLY A 24 4.98 -6.37 13.24
C GLY A 24 5.68 -7.61 12.73
N PHE A 25 4.93 -8.57 12.19
CA PHE A 25 5.46 -9.79 11.59
C PHE A 25 4.73 -10.05 10.28
N LEU A 26 5.35 -9.63 9.19
CA LEU A 26 4.74 -9.55 7.87
C LEU A 26 5.13 -10.74 7.00
N HIS A 27 4.14 -11.39 6.41
CA HIS A 27 4.34 -12.29 5.28
C HIS A 27 4.53 -11.46 4.00
N CYS A 28 5.74 -11.41 3.44
CA CYS A 28 6.07 -10.45 2.38
C CYS A 28 5.82 -10.95 0.94
N ASP A 29 5.15 -12.08 0.78
CA ASP A 29 4.80 -12.61 -0.55
C ASP A 29 3.36 -13.12 -0.72
N PRO A 30 2.33 -12.29 -0.41
CA PRO A 30 0.95 -12.76 -0.43
C PRO A 30 0.34 -12.72 -1.83
N HIS A 31 0.90 -13.49 -2.76
CA HIS A 31 0.32 -13.66 -4.09
C HIS A 31 -0.74 -14.78 -4.09
N GLY A 32 -1.54 -14.87 -5.15
CA GLY A 32 -2.64 -15.85 -5.26
C GLY A 32 -2.23 -17.31 -5.01
N GLY A 33 -0.98 -17.68 -5.31
CA GLY A 33 -0.44 -19.01 -5.01
C GLY A 33 -0.19 -19.31 -3.51
N ASN A 34 -0.01 -18.28 -2.68
CA ASN A 34 0.31 -18.42 -1.25
C ASN A 34 -0.90 -18.14 -0.34
N ILE A 35 -2.06 -17.91 -0.95
CA ILE A 35 -3.30 -17.62 -0.24
C ILE A 35 -4.35 -18.65 -0.66
N LEU A 36 -4.78 -19.44 0.33
CA LEU A 36 -5.94 -20.31 0.18
C LEU A 36 -7.12 -19.73 0.97
N VAL A 37 -8.27 -19.64 0.30
CA VAL A 37 -9.53 -19.26 0.93
C VAL A 37 -10.41 -20.48 1.04
N ARG A 38 -10.89 -20.75 2.25
CA ARG A 38 -11.86 -21.82 2.51
C ARG A 38 -13.03 -21.31 3.36
N ARG A 39 -14.08 -22.10 3.48
CA ARG A 39 -15.17 -21.81 4.43
C ARG A 39 -14.66 -22.02 5.85
N HIS A 40 -15.03 -21.14 6.76
CA HIS A 40 -14.71 -21.31 8.17
C HIS A 40 -15.39 -22.58 8.72
N PRO A 41 -14.67 -23.46 9.44
CA PRO A 41 -15.21 -24.77 9.86
C PRO A 41 -16.46 -24.63 10.74
N GLU A 42 -16.49 -23.62 11.61
CA GLU A 42 -17.63 -23.37 12.52
C GLU A 42 -18.64 -22.36 11.96
N ARG A 43 -18.29 -21.61 10.90
CA ARG A 43 -19.12 -20.54 10.33
C ARG A 43 -19.08 -20.64 8.81
N PRO A 44 -19.75 -21.63 8.18
CA PRO A 44 -19.54 -21.94 6.76
C PRO A 44 -19.85 -20.81 5.77
N THR A 45 -20.59 -19.79 6.20
CA THR A 45 -20.87 -18.56 5.44
C THR A 45 -19.75 -17.52 5.48
N LYS A 46 -18.73 -17.72 6.33
CA LYS A 46 -17.59 -16.82 6.48
C LYS A 46 -16.33 -17.39 5.84
N PRO A 47 -15.52 -16.54 5.18
CA PRO A 47 -14.23 -16.98 4.67
C PRO A 47 -13.25 -17.19 5.81
N GLN A 48 -12.35 -18.16 5.63
CA GLN A 48 -11.14 -18.34 6.42
C GLN A 48 -9.96 -18.27 5.47
N LEU A 49 -9.00 -17.41 5.82
CA LEU A 49 -7.74 -17.28 5.11
C LEU A 49 -6.74 -18.30 5.66
N VAL A 50 -6.05 -19.00 4.76
CA VAL A 50 -4.93 -19.87 5.07
C VAL A 50 -3.73 -19.33 4.29
N LEU A 51 -2.73 -18.85 5.03
CA LEU A 51 -1.44 -18.47 4.45
C LEU A 51 -0.64 -19.76 4.20
N LEU A 52 -0.09 -19.86 3.00
CA LEU A 52 0.80 -20.93 2.56
C LEU A 52 2.19 -20.34 2.36
N ASP A 53 3.19 -21.22 2.22
CA ASP A 53 4.60 -20.85 2.02
C ASP A 53 5.12 -19.79 3.01
N HIS A 54 5.69 -20.27 4.11
CA HIS A 54 6.23 -19.39 5.14
C HIS A 54 7.71 -19.01 4.91
N GLY A 55 8.21 -19.08 3.67
CA GLY A 55 9.62 -18.83 3.35
C GLY A 55 10.07 -17.37 3.43
N LEU A 56 9.16 -16.39 3.32
CA LEU A 56 9.51 -14.97 3.33
C LEU A 56 8.70 -14.15 4.34
N TYR A 57 9.26 -14.01 5.54
CA TYR A 57 8.76 -13.13 6.58
C TYR A 57 9.74 -12.01 6.92
N LYS A 58 9.19 -10.91 7.42
CA LYS A 58 9.97 -9.79 7.95
C LYS A 58 9.37 -9.29 9.25
N GLU A 59 10.21 -9.19 10.28
CA GLU A 59 9.91 -8.44 11.48
C GLU A 59 9.98 -6.93 11.20
N LEU A 60 8.94 -6.21 11.61
CA LEU A 60 8.82 -4.77 11.47
C LEU A 60 9.07 -4.13 12.84
N GLY A 61 10.19 -3.41 12.94
CA GLY A 61 10.59 -2.75 14.18
C GLY A 61 9.52 -1.79 14.70
N TYR A 62 9.43 -1.63 16.02
CA TYR A 62 8.45 -0.76 16.66
C TYR A 62 8.47 0.66 16.08
N ARG A 63 9.67 1.25 15.95
CA ARG A 63 9.82 2.62 15.43
C ARG A 63 9.32 2.75 13.99
N PHE A 64 9.72 1.80 13.13
CA PHE A 64 9.23 1.72 11.75
C PHE A 64 7.69 1.68 11.69
N ARG A 65 7.05 0.85 12.52
CA ARG A 65 5.59 0.73 12.54
C ARG A 65 4.90 2.01 13.00
N ILE A 66 5.46 2.70 13.99
CA ILE A 66 4.95 4.00 14.46
C ILE A 66 5.10 5.06 13.37
N ASP A 67 6.27 5.17 12.74
CA ASP A 67 6.48 6.13 11.65
C ASP A 67 5.54 5.82 10.46
N TYR A 68 5.36 4.53 10.11
CA TYR A 68 4.43 4.12 9.05
C TYR A 68 2.96 4.39 9.41
N ALA A 69 2.57 4.21 10.67
CA ALA A 69 1.23 4.54 11.16
C ALA A 69 0.96 6.05 11.10
N HIS A 70 1.90 6.87 11.58
CA HIS A 70 1.80 8.33 11.49
C HIS A 70 1.77 8.84 10.04
N LEU A 71 2.51 8.19 9.13
CA LEU A 71 2.43 8.51 7.72
C LEU A 71 1.00 8.33 7.20
N TRP A 72 0.38 7.17 7.45
CA TRP A 72 -0.99 6.91 7.03
C TRP A 72 -2.01 7.80 7.73
N HIS A 73 -1.83 8.08 9.02
CA HIS A 73 -2.66 9.01 9.76
C HIS A 73 -2.60 10.42 9.14
N GLY A 74 -1.40 10.96 8.92
CA GLY A 74 -1.19 12.25 8.27
C GLY A 74 -1.80 12.30 6.86
N LEU A 75 -1.70 11.22 6.09
CA LEU A 75 -2.36 11.13 4.77
C LEU A 75 -3.88 11.23 4.90
N MET A 76 -4.48 10.55 5.88
CA MET A 76 -5.93 10.54 6.15
C MET A 76 -6.46 11.88 6.66
N THR A 77 -5.71 12.53 7.55
CA THR A 77 -6.03 13.84 8.12
C THR A 77 -5.62 15.00 7.20
N ARG A 78 -4.87 14.70 6.13
CA ARG A 78 -4.23 15.69 5.23
C ARG A 78 -3.26 16.61 5.95
N ASP A 79 -2.63 16.12 7.01
CA ASP A 79 -1.58 16.82 7.74
C ASP A 79 -0.22 16.61 7.04
N GLU A 80 0.14 17.55 6.16
CA GLU A 80 1.40 17.50 5.42
C GLU A 80 2.63 17.48 6.35
N SER A 81 2.57 18.17 7.50
CA SER A 81 3.68 18.19 8.46
C SER A 81 3.88 16.84 9.12
N GLU A 82 2.79 16.13 9.43
CA GLU A 82 2.84 14.77 9.96
C GLU A 82 3.35 13.78 8.90
N VAL A 83 2.88 13.89 7.65
CA VAL A 83 3.39 13.07 6.54
C VAL A 83 4.90 13.30 6.36
N GLN A 84 5.35 14.55 6.33
CA GLN A 84 6.77 14.87 6.15
C GLN A 84 7.63 14.36 7.31
N SER A 85 7.22 14.61 8.56
CA SER A 85 8.00 14.22 9.74
C SER A 85 8.09 12.70 9.92
N SER A 86 7.02 11.96 9.61
CA SER A 86 7.01 10.50 9.64
C SER A 86 7.78 9.87 8.48
N ALA A 87 7.76 10.47 7.30
CA ALA A 87 8.47 9.99 6.11
C ALA A 87 10.00 9.97 6.28
N VAL A 88 10.58 10.83 7.11
CA VAL A 88 12.03 10.83 7.40
C VAL A 88 12.48 9.49 7.99
N GLY A 89 11.71 8.93 8.94
CA GLY A 89 11.98 7.61 9.53
C GLY A 89 11.80 6.44 8.55
N LEU A 90 11.21 6.72 7.39
CA LEU A 90 10.94 5.79 6.31
C LEU A 90 11.90 5.97 5.12
N GLY A 91 12.94 6.79 5.28
CA GLY A 91 13.97 7.02 4.27
C GLY A 91 13.59 8.06 3.20
N ALA A 92 12.54 8.85 3.44
CA ALA A 92 12.07 9.88 2.52
C ALA A 92 12.18 11.27 3.17
N ASP A 93 13.24 12.00 2.86
CA ASP A 93 13.53 13.34 3.38
C ASP A 93 13.16 14.47 2.40
N GLY A 94 13.17 15.71 2.91
CA GLY A 94 12.95 16.91 2.10
C GLY A 94 11.60 16.90 1.37
N GLU A 95 11.63 16.86 0.05
CA GLU A 95 10.47 16.83 -0.84
C GLU A 95 10.08 15.40 -1.29
N THR A 96 10.91 14.39 -0.98
CA THR A 96 10.68 13.00 -1.44
C THR A 96 9.53 12.31 -0.71
N PHE A 97 9.07 12.85 0.43
CA PHE A 97 7.90 12.32 1.14
C PHE A 97 6.63 12.35 0.27
N ARG A 98 6.48 13.36 -0.60
CA ARG A 98 5.34 13.46 -1.53
C ARG A 98 5.41 12.36 -2.59
N LEU A 99 6.62 12.00 -3.03
CA LEU A 99 6.86 10.89 -3.93
C LEU A 99 6.55 9.54 -3.25
N LEU A 100 7.02 9.36 -2.01
CA LEU A 100 6.67 8.19 -1.19
C LEU A 100 5.14 8.05 -1.03
N ALA A 101 4.47 9.13 -0.64
CA ALA A 101 3.02 9.17 -0.50
C ALA A 101 2.29 8.79 -1.79
N ALA A 102 2.78 9.28 -2.93
CA ALA A 102 2.21 8.95 -4.23
C ALA A 102 2.40 7.47 -4.58
N MET A 103 3.59 6.91 -4.39
CA MET A 103 3.87 5.48 -4.62
C MET A 103 3.03 4.59 -3.70
N LEU A 104 2.85 4.99 -2.43
CA LEU A 104 2.07 4.24 -1.45
C LEU A 104 0.58 4.29 -1.70
N THR A 105 0.03 5.40 -2.18
CA THR A 105 -1.42 5.56 -2.33
C THR A 105 -1.90 5.29 -3.75
N LEU A 106 -0.99 5.28 -4.72
CA LEU A 106 -1.28 5.36 -6.17
C LEU A 106 -2.18 6.54 -6.51
N LYS A 107 -2.09 7.60 -5.70
CA LYS A 107 -2.79 8.85 -5.88
C LYS A 107 -1.77 9.96 -5.97
N SER A 108 -2.21 11.01 -6.61
CA SER A 108 -1.40 12.19 -6.68
C SER A 108 -1.41 13.01 -5.41
N TRP A 109 -0.41 13.87 -5.24
CA TRP A 109 -0.38 14.75 -4.07
C TRP A 109 -1.61 15.66 -4.04
N LYS A 110 -2.00 16.21 -5.20
CA LYS A 110 -3.24 16.99 -5.35
C LYS A 110 -4.49 16.20 -4.90
N GLN A 111 -4.60 14.93 -5.28
CA GLN A 111 -5.72 14.07 -4.86
C GLN A 111 -5.71 13.72 -3.37
N ILE A 112 -4.53 13.63 -2.77
CA ILE A 112 -4.35 13.37 -1.34
C ILE A 112 -4.81 14.58 -0.52
N VAL A 113 -4.25 15.77 -0.81
CA VAL A 113 -4.53 16.98 -0.02
C VAL A 113 -5.81 17.71 -0.42
N GLY A 114 -6.38 17.41 -1.60
CA GLY A 114 -7.64 17.99 -2.07
C GLY A 114 -7.57 19.48 -2.41
N ALA A 115 -6.38 19.97 -2.79
CA ALA A 115 -6.14 21.38 -3.08
C ALA A 115 -5.90 21.61 -4.57
N ASP A 116 -6.69 22.51 -5.18
CA ASP A 116 -6.63 22.77 -6.63
C ASP A 116 -5.34 23.45 -7.10
N GLU A 117 -4.61 24.11 -6.19
CA GLU A 117 -3.44 24.97 -6.49
C GLU A 117 -2.08 24.38 -6.06
N VAL A 118 -1.98 23.11 -5.70
CA VAL A 118 -0.65 22.56 -5.41
C VAL A 118 0.10 22.37 -6.72
N LYS A 119 1.04 23.28 -7.00
CA LYS A 119 2.10 23.10 -8.00
C LYS A 119 3.05 22.01 -7.52
N SER A 120 2.59 20.76 -7.51
CA SER A 120 3.47 19.62 -7.37
C SER A 120 4.25 19.48 -8.68
N LYS A 121 5.59 19.55 -8.61
CA LYS A 121 6.45 19.20 -9.75
C LYS A 121 6.43 17.69 -10.05
N LEU A 122 5.81 16.87 -9.19
CA LEU A 122 5.83 15.43 -9.29
C LEU A 122 4.72 14.95 -10.23
N ALA A 123 5.10 14.22 -11.28
CA ALA A 123 4.19 13.73 -12.33
C ALA A 123 3.18 12.68 -11.88
N PHE A 124 3.18 12.27 -10.62
CA PHE A 124 2.17 11.34 -10.09
C PHE A 124 0.76 11.97 -10.08
N ASP A 125 0.64 13.30 -10.23
CA ASP A 125 -0.61 14.03 -10.59
C ASP A 125 -1.25 13.58 -11.91
N ARG A 126 -0.48 12.94 -12.80
CA ARG A 126 -0.98 12.37 -14.07
C ARG A 126 -0.96 10.84 -14.11
N LEU A 127 -0.58 10.19 -13.01
CA LEU A 127 -0.89 8.77 -12.77
C LEU A 127 -2.38 8.64 -12.41
N GLU A 128 -3.26 9.23 -13.22
CA GLU A 128 -4.54 8.61 -13.46
C GLU A 128 -4.24 7.27 -14.10
N MET A 129 -4.08 6.23 -13.28
CA MET A 129 -4.30 4.87 -13.73
C MET A 129 -5.77 4.81 -14.15
N LYS A 130 -6.07 5.28 -15.36
CA LYS A 130 -7.30 4.95 -16.05
C LYS A 130 -7.35 3.44 -16.06
N HIS A 131 -8.17 2.90 -15.17
CA HIS A 131 -8.50 1.50 -15.13
C HIS A 131 -8.97 1.09 -16.53
N GLY A 132 -8.09 0.47 -17.31
CA GLY A 132 -8.44 -0.16 -18.58
C GLY A 132 -7.82 0.37 -19.88
N THR A 133 -6.89 1.34 -19.88
CA THR A 133 -6.20 1.73 -21.13
C THR A 133 -4.68 1.67 -21.00
N ASP A 134 -4.12 0.71 -21.74
CA ASP A 134 -2.71 0.46 -22.01
C ASP A 134 -2.07 1.62 -22.80
N ASN A 135 -1.95 2.80 -22.20
CA ASN A 135 -1.06 3.85 -22.70
C ASN A 135 0.33 3.64 -22.10
N SER A 136 0.92 2.49 -22.41
CA SER A 136 2.26 2.09 -21.95
C SER A 136 3.35 3.09 -22.34
N GLU A 137 3.16 3.85 -23.42
CA GLU A 137 4.10 4.89 -23.87
C GLU A 137 4.11 6.15 -22.99
N GLU A 138 2.94 6.65 -22.56
CA GLU A 138 2.87 7.80 -21.65
C GLU A 138 3.41 7.43 -20.26
N LEU A 139 3.01 6.25 -19.75
CA LEU A 139 3.51 5.74 -18.48
C LEU A 139 5.03 5.57 -18.51
N ARG A 140 5.56 5.03 -19.62
CA ARG A 140 7.00 4.86 -19.83
C ARG A 140 7.74 6.19 -19.92
N GLY A 141 7.21 7.18 -20.62
CA GLY A 141 7.78 8.52 -20.68
C GLY A 141 7.84 9.21 -19.31
N TYR A 142 6.83 9.02 -18.46
CA TYR A 142 6.87 9.51 -17.08
C TYR A 142 7.88 8.75 -16.22
N VAL A 143 7.91 7.42 -16.29
CA VAL A 143 8.90 6.64 -15.54
C VAL A 143 10.32 7.02 -15.95
N GLU A 144 10.59 7.20 -17.25
CA GLU A 144 11.91 7.64 -17.75
C GLU A 144 12.30 9.04 -17.25
N GLN A 145 11.33 9.96 -17.14
CA GLN A 145 11.58 11.33 -16.64
C GLN A 145 11.93 11.38 -15.14
N TYR A 146 11.28 10.57 -14.30
CA TYR A 146 11.44 10.60 -12.83
C TYR A 146 12.19 9.39 -12.28
N PHE A 147 12.77 8.58 -13.16
CA PHE A 147 13.56 7.41 -12.78
C PHE A 147 14.66 7.77 -11.78
N PRO A 148 15.41 8.89 -11.90
CA PRO A 148 16.45 9.24 -10.94
C PRO A 148 15.89 9.43 -9.52
N GLU A 149 14.82 10.21 -9.36
CA GLU A 149 14.22 10.51 -8.06
C GLU A 149 13.58 9.27 -7.43
N ILE A 150 12.92 8.44 -8.24
CA ILE A 150 12.37 7.16 -7.78
C ILE A 150 13.51 6.22 -7.34
N SER A 151 14.60 6.14 -8.11
CA SER A 151 15.73 5.27 -7.79
C SER A 151 16.46 5.72 -6.53
N GLU A 152 16.66 7.03 -6.37
CA GLU A 152 17.27 7.63 -5.19
C GLU A 152 16.43 7.31 -3.94
N LEU A 153 15.12 7.57 -4.02
CA LEU A 153 14.20 7.28 -2.93
C LEU A 153 14.16 5.79 -2.58
N LEU A 154 14.04 4.90 -3.58
CA LEU A 154 14.05 3.45 -3.33
C LEU A 154 15.36 2.97 -2.71
N SER A 155 16.47 3.64 -2.99
CA SER A 155 17.79 3.31 -2.45
C SER A 155 17.99 3.78 -1.00
N SER A 156 17.29 4.84 -0.57
CA SER A 156 17.34 5.34 0.80
C SER A 156 16.34 4.66 1.75
N MET A 157 15.31 3.99 1.21
CA MET A 157 14.29 3.32 2.02
C MET A 157 14.82 2.12 2.82
N PRO A 158 14.31 1.91 4.04
CA PRO A 158 14.57 0.68 4.78
C PRO A 158 13.93 -0.52 4.06
N ARG A 159 14.58 -1.68 4.16
CA ARG A 159 14.12 -2.91 3.50
C ARG A 159 12.72 -3.33 3.93
N GLU A 160 12.36 -3.03 5.18
CA GLU A 160 11.02 -3.16 5.76
C GLU A 160 9.97 -2.48 4.87
N LEU A 161 10.21 -1.24 4.44
CA LEU A 161 9.27 -0.48 3.63
C LEU A 161 9.11 -1.05 2.23
N LEU A 162 10.22 -1.42 1.59
CA LEU A 162 10.20 -2.04 0.26
C LEU A 162 9.36 -3.33 0.26
N LEU A 163 9.48 -4.14 1.31
CA LEU A 163 8.69 -5.37 1.48
C LEU A 163 7.21 -5.07 1.76
N VAL A 164 6.91 -4.05 2.56
CA VAL A 164 5.53 -3.58 2.77
C VAL A 164 4.92 -3.09 1.45
N MET A 165 5.65 -2.31 0.64
CA MET A 165 5.20 -1.83 -0.66
C MET A 165 4.90 -2.98 -1.62
N LYS A 166 5.83 -3.94 -1.76
CA LYS A 166 5.61 -5.17 -2.55
C LYS A 166 4.35 -5.92 -2.08
N THR A 167 4.19 -6.05 -0.76
CA THR A 167 3.02 -6.72 -0.17
C THR A 167 1.73 -5.99 -0.55
N ASN A 168 1.69 -4.65 -0.42
CA ASN A 168 0.53 -3.84 -0.81
C ASN A 168 0.17 -4.01 -2.29
N ASP A 169 1.16 -4.12 -3.18
CA ASP A 169 0.91 -4.35 -4.61
C ASP A 169 0.34 -5.74 -4.89
N ASN A 170 0.83 -6.78 -4.21
CA ASN A 170 0.25 -8.12 -4.27
C ASN A 170 -1.21 -8.13 -3.79
N LEU A 171 -1.51 -7.44 -2.69
CA LEU A 171 -2.87 -7.31 -2.14
C LEU A 171 -3.81 -6.60 -3.12
N ARG A 172 -3.35 -5.51 -3.76
CA ARG A 172 -4.11 -4.82 -4.82
C ARG A 172 -4.39 -5.72 -6.01
N SER A 173 -3.44 -6.56 -6.40
CA SER A 173 -3.63 -7.53 -7.48
C SER A 173 -4.71 -8.55 -7.13
N ILE A 174 -4.72 -9.06 -5.89
CA ILE A 174 -5.77 -9.96 -5.38
C ILE A 174 -7.14 -9.27 -5.40
N ASP A 175 -7.23 -8.05 -4.88
CA ASP A 175 -8.46 -7.27 -4.84
C ASP A 175 -9.05 -7.03 -6.23
N ARG A 176 -8.20 -6.75 -7.23
CA ARG A 176 -8.60 -6.65 -8.64
C ARG A 176 -9.10 -7.99 -9.19
N ALA A 177 -8.40 -9.08 -8.91
CA ALA A 177 -8.79 -10.42 -9.35
C ALA A 177 -10.14 -10.88 -8.74
N LEU A 178 -10.43 -10.44 -7.51
CA LEU A 178 -11.70 -10.69 -6.83
C LEU A 178 -12.86 -9.80 -7.33
N GLY A 179 -12.58 -8.78 -8.16
CA GLY A 179 -13.58 -7.81 -8.60
C GLY A 179 -14.14 -6.94 -7.47
N ALA A 180 -13.43 -6.88 -6.34
CA ALA A 180 -13.82 -6.17 -5.13
C ALA A 180 -12.67 -5.29 -4.63
N PRO A 181 -12.26 -4.25 -5.40
CA PRO A 181 -11.20 -3.36 -4.96
C PRO A 181 -11.60 -2.67 -3.66
N LEU A 182 -10.95 -3.06 -2.56
CA LEU A 182 -11.14 -2.35 -1.30
C LEU A 182 -10.29 -1.09 -1.32
N ASN A 183 -10.83 -0.05 -0.71
CA ASN A 183 -10.12 1.19 -0.54
C ASN A 183 -9.05 0.97 0.55
N THR A 184 -7.76 0.95 0.15
CA THR A 184 -6.63 0.84 1.08
C THR A 184 -6.74 1.82 2.24
N TRP A 185 -7.27 3.02 1.98
CA TRP A 185 -7.54 4.03 3.01
C TRP A 185 -8.49 3.54 4.10
N THR A 186 -9.58 2.85 3.72
CA THR A 186 -10.59 2.37 4.67
C THR A 186 -10.04 1.26 5.55
N ILE A 187 -9.30 0.31 4.98
CA ILE A 187 -8.74 -0.81 5.76
C ILE A 187 -7.64 -0.32 6.71
N THR A 188 -6.77 0.56 6.22
CA THR A 188 -5.71 1.13 7.05
C THR A 188 -6.31 1.96 8.17
N ALA A 189 -7.38 2.73 7.93
CA ALA A 189 -8.07 3.51 8.97
C ALA A 189 -8.74 2.66 10.06
N GLU A 190 -9.12 1.41 9.76
CA GLU A 190 -9.64 0.47 10.76
C GLU A 190 -8.55 -0.14 11.66
N THR A 191 -7.28 0.05 11.31
CA THR A 191 -6.16 -0.70 11.89
C THR A 191 -5.07 0.20 12.50
N VAL A 192 -4.94 1.44 12.00
CA VAL A 192 -4.02 2.48 12.49
C VAL A 192 -4.61 3.24 13.66
#